data_AF-A0A959C798-F1
#
_entry.id   AF-A0A959C798-F1
#
_cell.length_a   1.000
_cell.length_b   1.000
_cell.length_c   1.000
_cell.angle_alpha   90.00
_cell.angle_beta   90.00
_cell.angle_gamma   90.00
#
_symmetry.space_group_name_H-M   'P 1'
#
loop_
_entity.id
_entity.type
_entity.pdbx_description
1 polymer ?
#
loop_
_entity_poly.entity_id
_entity_poly.type
_entity_poly.pdbx_seq_one_letter_code
_entity_poly.pdbx_strand_id
1 'polypeptide(L)' 'VSQEERQEGFDELTTTDDHGMHITGLATDQNGTKYYIVKNSWGTAVNAETGGYLYVSQPYFRCKTMSMLVHK' A
#
# COMPACT_ATOMS: atom_id res chain seq x y z
N VAL A 1 -10.66 -3.65 9.21
CA VAL A 1 -9.64 -4.68 8.90
C VAL A 1 -9.34 -5.50 10.13
N SER A 2 -10.25 -6.43 10.40
CA SER A 2 -10.01 -7.61 11.23
C SER A 2 -9.17 -8.64 10.46
N GLN A 3 -8.75 -9.71 11.14
CA GLN A 3 -8.06 -10.82 10.48
C GLN A 3 -9.00 -11.63 9.57
N GLU A 4 -10.27 -11.75 9.95
CA GLU A 4 -11.32 -12.46 9.20
C GLU A 4 -11.61 -11.77 7.87
N GLU A 5 -11.86 -10.45 7.89
CA GLU A 5 -12.10 -9.65 6.67
C GLU A 5 -10.92 -9.76 5.67
N ARG A 6 -9.69 -9.84 6.18
CA ARG A 6 -8.49 -10.01 5.35
C ARG A 6 -8.43 -11.41 4.73
N GLN A 7 -8.75 -12.45 5.51
CA GLN A 7 -8.71 -13.84 5.06
C GLN A 7 -9.79 -14.10 4.01
N GLU A 8 -11.02 -13.65 4.25
CA GLU A 8 -12.12 -13.70 3.29
C GLU A 8 -11.72 -13.04 1.97
N GLY A 9 -11.08 -11.87 2.02
CA GLY A 9 -10.60 -11.20 0.82
C GLY A 9 -9.55 -11.97 0.02
N PHE A 10 -8.74 -12.81 0.67
CA PHE A 10 -7.80 -13.70 -0.02
C PHE A 10 -8.51 -14.92 -0.61
N ASP A 11 -9.37 -15.58 0.18
CA ASP A 11 -10.08 -16.80 -0.21
C ASP A 11 -11.11 -16.56 -1.32
N GLU A 12 -11.77 -15.41 -1.31
CA GLU A 12 -12.72 -14.98 -2.35
C GLU A 12 -12.05 -14.38 -3.59
N LEU A 13 -10.71 -14.41 -3.66
CA LEU A 13 -9.94 -13.89 -4.80
C LEU A 13 -10.14 -12.37 -5.05
N THR A 14 -10.50 -11.61 -4.02
CA THR A 14 -10.52 -10.13 -4.09
C THR A 14 -9.16 -9.50 -3.73
N THR A 15 -8.19 -10.32 -3.33
CA THR A 15 -6.79 -9.99 -3.10
C THR A 15 -5.93 -11.09 -3.73
N THR A 16 -5.41 -10.82 -4.95
CA THR A 16 -4.83 -11.87 -5.81
C THR A 16 -3.51 -11.47 -6.45
N ASP A 17 -3.50 -10.41 -7.25
CA ASP A 17 -2.33 -9.97 -8.03
C ASP A 17 -1.32 -9.25 -7.14
N ASP A 18 -0.14 -9.86 -6.96
CA ASP A 18 0.89 -9.41 -6.02
C ASP A 18 1.87 -8.44 -6.70
N HIS A 19 1.51 -7.16 -6.77
CA HIS A 19 2.34 -6.11 -7.36
C HIS A 19 3.41 -5.60 -6.38
N GLY A 20 4.68 -5.73 -6.78
CA GLY A 20 5.83 -5.28 -6.00
C GLY A 20 6.04 -3.77 -6.00
N MET A 21 6.11 -3.17 -4.82
CA MET A 21 6.41 -1.75 -4.61
C MET A 21 7.31 -1.55 -3.38
N HIS A 22 7.81 -0.32 -3.16
CA HIS A 22 8.72 -0.03 -2.06
C HIS A 22 8.20 1.09 -1.15
N ILE A 23 7.94 0.77 0.12
CA ILE A 23 7.65 1.77 1.16
C ILE A 23 8.94 2.51 1.49
N THR A 24 8.90 3.84 1.39
CA THR A 24 10.08 4.72 1.59
C THR A 24 9.90 5.73 2.72
N GLY A 25 8.70 5.87 3.26
CA GLY A 25 8.43 6.82 4.34
C GLY A 25 7.01 6.78 4.86
N LEU A 26 6.72 7.73 5.75
CA LEU A 26 5.40 7.95 6.36
C LEU A 26 4.94 9.38 6.05
N ALA A 27 3.64 9.53 5.81
CA ALA A 27 2.99 10.83 5.66
C ALA A 27 1.79 10.93 6.60
N THR A 28 1.37 12.16 6.89
CA THR A 28 0.15 12.45 7.66
C THR A 28 -0.61 13.54 6.94
N ASP A 29 -1.91 13.32 6.71
CA ASP A 29 -2.77 14.33 6.07
C ASP A 29 -3.20 15.43 7.05
N GLN A 30 -3.94 16.42 6.53
CA GLN A 30 -4.48 17.52 7.32
C GLN A 30 -5.45 17.11 8.43
N ASN A 31 -5.99 15.88 8.39
CA ASN A 31 -6.91 15.32 9.37
C ASN A 31 -6.20 14.41 10.39
N GLY A 32 -4.87 14.25 10.30
CA GLY A 32 -4.10 13.35 11.15
C GLY A 32 -4.09 11.88 10.69
N THR A 33 -4.64 11.58 9.51
CA THR A 33 -4.63 10.23 8.93
C THR A 33 -3.23 9.88 8.46
N LYS A 34 -2.75 8.68 8.83
CA LYS A 34 -1.40 8.20 8.48
C LYS A 34 -1.40 7.40 7.18
N TYR A 35 -0.36 7.62 6.38
CA TYR A 35 -0.12 6.95 5.11
C TYR A 35 1.33 6.45 5.02
N TYR A 36 1.54 5.39 4.25
CA TYR A 36 2.85 5.00 3.76
C TYR A 36 3.14 5.72 2.44
N ILE A 37 4.35 6.27 2.30
CA ILE A 37 4.85 6.82 1.03
C ILE A 37 5.46 5.66 0.25
N VAL A 38 4.89 5.34 -0.91
CA VAL A 38 5.22 4.15 -1.70
C VAL A 38 5.80 4.55 -3.04
N LYS A 39 7.05 4.16 -3.29
CA LYS A 39 7.69 4.26 -4.61
C LYS A 39 7.12 3.18 -5.52
N ASN A 40 6.54 3.60 -6.64
CA ASN A 40 6.07 2.71 -7.70
C ASN A 40 7.07 2.66 -8.88
N SER A 41 6.78 1.81 -9.87
CA SER A 41 7.63 1.53 -11.03
C SER A 41 6.99 1.90 -12.38
N TRP A 42 5.94 2.74 -12.39
CA TRP A 42 5.23 3.17 -13.61
C TRP A 42 5.78 4.46 -14.25
N GLY A 43 6.95 4.92 -13.82
CA GLY A 43 7.53 6.20 -14.24
C GLY A 43 6.94 7.41 -13.50
N THR A 44 7.49 8.60 -13.78
CA THR A 44 7.15 9.85 -13.06
C THR A 44 6.04 10.64 -13.73
N ALA A 45 5.63 10.28 -14.95
CA ALA A 45 4.52 10.92 -15.64
C ALA A 45 3.16 10.47 -15.08
N VAL A 46 3.10 9.27 -14.50
CA VAL A 46 1.95 8.79 -13.73
C VAL A 46 2.05 9.36 -12.31
N ASN A 47 0.98 9.93 -11.76
CA ASN A 47 0.98 10.68 -10.49
C ASN A 47 2.09 11.77 -10.48
N ALA A 48 2.12 12.60 -11.51
CA ALA A 48 3.21 13.57 -11.73
C ALA A 48 3.37 14.56 -10.57
N GLU A 49 2.27 14.94 -9.92
CA GLU A 49 2.23 15.81 -8.75
C GLU A 49 2.95 15.24 -7.52
N THR A 50 3.11 13.92 -7.46
CA THR A 50 3.86 13.22 -6.41
C THR A 50 5.18 12.65 -6.93
N GLY A 51 5.53 12.89 -8.20
CA GLY A 51 6.70 12.29 -8.84
C GLY A 51 6.62 10.77 -9.00
N GLY A 52 5.42 10.20 -9.18
CA GLY A 52 5.22 8.76 -9.32
C GLY A 52 5.03 7.98 -8.02
N TYR A 53 5.00 8.66 -6.88
CA TYR A 53 4.76 8.04 -5.58
C TYR A 53 3.26 7.88 -5.29
N LEU A 54 2.93 6.84 -4.55
CA LEU A 54 1.60 6.60 -4.03
C LEU A 54 1.56 6.86 -2.52
N TYR A 55 0.41 7.31 -2.01
CA TYR A 55 0.14 7.45 -0.59
C TYR A 55 -0.86 6.38 -0.18
N VAL A 56 -0.38 5.34 0.48
CA VAL A 56 -1.19 4.16 0.82
C VAL A 56 -1.66 4.26 2.26
N SER A 57 -2.97 4.25 2.49
CA SER A 57 -3.53 4.34 3.84
C SER A 57 -3.21 3.08 4.65
N GLN A 58 -3.06 3.24 5.97
CA GLN A 58 -2.81 2.10 6.85
C GLN A 58 -3.89 1.00 6.77
N PRO A 59 -5.21 1.31 6.69
CA PRO A 59 -6.23 0.28 6.49
C PRO A 59 -6.07 -0.49 5.18
N TYR A 60 -5.79 0.21 4.06
CA TYR A 60 -5.59 -0.45 2.77
C TYR A 60 -4.41 -1.42 2.83
N PHE A 61 -3.26 -0.96 3.37
CA PHE A 61 -2.07 -1.79 3.55
C PHE A 61 -2.36 -3.04 4.38
N ARG A 62 -3.03 -2.90 5.53
CA ARG A 62 -3.41 -4.03 6.40
C ARG A 62 -4.28 -5.06 5.67
N CYS A 63 -5.17 -4.61 4.80
CA CYS A 63 -6.09 -5.48 4.09
C CYS A 63 -5.45 -6.15 2.87
N LYS A 64 -4.67 -5.40 2.08
CA LYS A 64 -4.27 -5.82 0.72
C LYS A 64 -2.82 -6.28 0.56
N THR A 65 -1.93 -6.06 1.52
CA THR A 65 -0.54 -6.54 1.42
C THR A 65 -0.49 -8.07 1.50
N MET A 66 0.14 -8.74 0.53
CA MET A 66 0.29 -10.21 0.55
C MET A 66 1.56 -10.65 1.27
N SER A 67 2.70 -10.03 0.94
CA SER A 67 3.99 -10.33 1.56
C SER A 67 4.86 -9.08 1.70
N MET A 68 5.91 -9.18 2.52
CA MET A 68 6.91 -8.12 2.69
C MET A 68 8.29 -8.71 2.94
N LEU A 69 9.31 -8.01 2.46
CA LEU A 69 10.71 -8.30 2.74
C LEU A 69 11.33 -7.15 3.53
N VAL A 70 12.02 -7.51 4.62
CA VAL A 70 12.77 -6.58 5.47
C VAL A 70 14.09 -7.23 5.85
N HIS A 71 15.14 -6.42 6.02
CA HIS A 71 16.39 -6.91 6.60
C HIS A 71 16.16 -7.29 8.08
N LYS A 72 16.94 -8.24 8.58
CA LYS A 72 16.89 -8.70 9.97
C LYS A 72 17.47 -7.71 10.96
#